data_AF-A0A8T4J0U0-F1
#
_entry.id   AF-A0A8T4J0U0-F1
#
_cell.length_a   1.000
_cell.length_b   1.000
_cell.length_c   1.000
_cell.angle_alpha   90.00
_cell.angle_beta   90.00
_cell.angle_gamma   90.00
#
_symmetry.space_group_name_H-M   'P 1'
#
loop_
_entity.id
_entity.type
_entity.pdbx_description
1 polymer ?
#
loop_
_entity_poly.entity_id
_entity_poly.type
_entity_poly.pdbx_seq_one_letter_code
_entity_poly.pdbx_strand_id
1 'polypeptide(L)'
;AVRIMSHTGGHADFSTPSGFDPSCGIGEIADTPDEVRLAVRRLLRAGADLIKVCATGGMGSPHDQPDDEGLTVEEISTVVDELARHGGKPVAAHAQGTAGILNAIRGGVTSVE
;
A
#
# COMPACT_ATOMS: atom_id res chain seq x y z
N ALA A 1 -4.38 10.67 0.12
CA ALA A 1 -4.00 9.69 -0.92
C ALA A 1 -5.07 9.67 -2.00
N VAL A 2 -4.70 9.40 -3.26
CA VAL A 2 -5.68 9.28 -4.36
C VAL A 2 -6.20 7.84 -4.48
N ARG A 3 -5.33 6.85 -4.24
CA ARG A 3 -5.63 5.42 -4.07
C ARG A 3 -4.74 4.82 -2.99
N ILE A 4 -5.10 3.63 -2.50
CA ILE A 4 -4.38 2.90 -1.46
C ILE A 4 -3.59 1.77 -2.12
N MET A 5 -2.29 1.69 -1.83
CA MET A 5 -1.43 0.68 -2.41
C MET A 5 -1.47 -0.62 -1.60
N SER A 6 -1.62 -1.75 -2.29
CA SER A 6 -1.65 -3.10 -1.71
C SER A 6 -1.07 -4.11 -2.69
N HIS A 7 -0.76 -5.30 -2.21
CA HIS A 7 -0.49 -6.47 -3.06
C HIS A 7 -1.79 -7.17 -3.47
N THR A 8 -1.70 -8.04 -4.47
CA THR A 8 -2.80 -8.90 -4.95
C THR A 8 -3.32 -9.76 -3.79
N GLY A 9 -4.63 -9.69 -3.53
CA GLY A 9 -5.27 -10.35 -2.39
C GLY A 9 -5.13 -9.63 -1.03
N GLY A 10 -4.46 -8.49 -0.97
CA GLY A 10 -4.33 -7.69 0.25
C GLY A 10 -5.48 -6.69 0.49
N HIS A 11 -5.33 -5.86 1.52
CA HIS A 11 -6.43 -5.07 2.10
C HIS A 11 -7.15 -4.12 1.14
N ALA A 12 -6.48 -3.64 0.09
CA ALA A 12 -7.08 -2.75 -0.92
C ALA A 12 -7.49 -3.49 -2.21
N ASP A 13 -7.38 -4.82 -2.26
CA ASP A 13 -7.83 -5.64 -3.38
C ASP A 13 -9.21 -6.24 -3.11
N PHE A 14 -10.23 -5.63 -3.70
CA PHE A 14 -11.61 -6.10 -3.59
C PHE A 14 -12.04 -6.98 -4.76
N SER A 15 -11.09 -7.40 -5.60
CA SER A 15 -11.37 -8.23 -6.78
C SER A 15 -12.09 -9.51 -6.37
N THR A 16 -13.30 -9.69 -6.86
CA THR A 16 -14.08 -10.92 -6.68
C THR A 16 -13.51 -12.05 -7.55
N PRO A 17 -13.83 -13.32 -7.27
CA PRO A 17 -13.39 -14.44 -8.10
C PRO A 17 -13.78 -14.33 -9.59
N SER A 18 -14.81 -13.55 -9.93
CA SER A 18 -15.20 -13.28 -11.33
C SER A 18 -14.40 -12.16 -11.99
N GLY A 19 -13.38 -11.60 -11.30
CA GLY A 19 -12.58 -10.47 -11.76
C GLY A 19 -13.28 -9.11 -11.69
N PHE A 20 -14.43 -9.03 -11.01
CA PHE A 20 -15.13 -7.77 -10.80
C PHE A 20 -14.61 -7.09 -9.53
N ASP A 21 -14.21 -5.83 -9.63
CA ASP A 21 -13.79 -4.99 -8.50
C ASP A 21 -14.92 -4.00 -8.10
N PRO A 22 -15.58 -4.20 -6.95
CA PRO A 22 -16.61 -3.31 -6.44
C PRO A 22 -16.05 -2.03 -5.80
N SER A 23 -14.73 -1.94 -5.58
CA SER A 23 -14.10 -0.79 -4.94
C SER A 23 -13.99 0.43 -5.87
N CYS A 24 -14.39 0.31 -7.14
CA CYS A 24 -14.30 1.39 -8.13
C CYS A 24 -12.86 1.95 -8.26
N GLY A 25 -11.83 1.10 -8.09
CA GLY A 25 -10.44 1.51 -8.21
C GLY A 25 -9.91 2.32 -7.04
N ILE A 26 -10.36 2.02 -5.80
CA ILE A 26 -9.75 2.55 -4.57
C ILE A 26 -8.34 1.98 -4.39
N GLY A 27 -8.10 0.74 -4.82
CA GLY A 27 -6.80 0.07 -4.77
C GLY A 27 -5.87 0.45 -5.91
N GLU A 28 -4.58 0.54 -5.62
CA GLU A 28 -3.49 0.54 -6.59
C GLU A 28 -2.63 -0.70 -6.32
N ILE A 29 -2.87 -1.77 -7.08
CA ILE A 29 -2.23 -3.08 -6.84
C ILE A 29 -0.83 -3.12 -7.43
N ALA A 30 0.13 -3.59 -6.64
CA ALA A 30 1.52 -3.81 -7.03
C ALA A 30 2.12 -4.95 -6.20
N ASP A 31 2.77 -5.90 -6.87
CA ASP A 31 3.30 -7.14 -6.28
C ASP A 31 4.84 -7.20 -6.28
N THR A 32 5.48 -6.13 -6.76
CA THR A 32 6.94 -6.02 -6.81
C THR A 32 7.42 -4.60 -6.55
N PRO A 33 8.68 -4.40 -6.09
CA PRO A 33 9.27 -3.07 -5.95
C PRO A 33 9.23 -2.21 -7.22
N ASP A 34 9.44 -2.80 -8.39
CA ASP A 34 9.38 -2.06 -9.66
C ASP A 34 7.96 -1.60 -9.99
N GLU A 35 6.95 -2.44 -9.74
CA GLU A 35 5.55 -2.07 -9.90
C GLU A 35 5.14 -0.98 -8.90
N VAL A 36 5.58 -1.10 -7.65
CA VAL A 36 5.40 -0.10 -6.60
C VAL A 36 5.98 1.25 -7.04
N ARG A 37 7.19 1.27 -7.60
CA ARG A 37 7.82 2.49 -8.11
C ARG A 37 6.98 3.14 -9.20
N LEU A 38 6.46 2.35 -10.14
CA LEU A 38 5.59 2.85 -11.20
C LEU A 38 4.25 3.34 -10.62
N ALA A 39 3.68 2.65 -9.64
CA ALA A 39 2.46 3.04 -8.94
C ALA A 39 2.62 4.39 -8.23
N VAL A 40 3.72 4.60 -7.49
CA VAL A 40 4.03 5.90 -6.88
C VAL A 40 4.05 7.01 -7.92
N ARG A 41 4.70 6.81 -9.06
CA ARG A 41 4.74 7.81 -10.14
C ARG A 41 3.35 8.10 -10.70
N ARG A 42 2.51 7.08 -10.87
CA ARG A 42 1.11 7.26 -11.30
C ARG A 42 0.30 8.07 -10.28
N LEU A 43 0.48 7.79 -8.99
CA LEU A 43 -0.20 8.49 -7.90
C LEU A 43 0.26 9.94 -7.77
N LEU A 44 1.56 10.20 -7.91
CA LEU A 44 2.10 11.56 -7.96
C LEU A 44 1.55 12.35 -9.16
N ARG A 45 1.52 11.73 -10.35
CA ARG A 45 0.90 12.33 -11.55
C ARG A 45 -0.58 12.65 -11.31
N ALA A 46 -1.30 11.82 -10.55
CA ALA A 46 -2.69 12.03 -10.19
C ALA A 46 -2.90 13.08 -9.09
N GLY A 47 -1.82 13.68 -8.56
CA GLY A 47 -1.90 14.75 -7.56
C GLY A 47 -1.93 14.27 -6.11
N ALA A 48 -1.46 13.05 -5.81
CA ALA A 48 -1.43 12.57 -4.42
C ALA A 48 -0.54 13.43 -3.52
N ASP A 49 -1.08 13.90 -2.39
CA ASP A 49 -0.34 14.65 -1.36
C ASP A 49 0.41 13.76 -0.36
N LEU A 50 0.04 12.47 -0.32
CA LEU A 50 0.70 11.42 0.44
C LEU A 50 0.42 10.07 -0.24
N ILE A 51 1.27 9.08 0.01
CA ILE A 51 1.03 7.70 -0.41
C ILE A 51 0.55 6.89 0.80
N LYS A 52 -0.55 6.17 0.64
CA LYS A 52 -1.06 5.24 1.66
C LYS A 52 -0.77 3.83 1.19
N VAL A 53 -0.18 3.02 2.06
CA VAL A 53 0.17 1.61 1.82
C VAL A 53 -0.55 0.70 2.82
N CYS A 54 -0.79 -0.54 2.43
CA CYS A 54 -1.29 -1.59 3.32
C CYS A 54 -0.13 -2.53 3.70
N ALA A 55 0.32 -2.44 4.96
CA ALA A 55 1.36 -3.29 5.52
C ALA A 55 0.81 -4.53 6.25
N THR A 56 -0.51 -4.57 6.47
CA THR A 56 -1.26 -5.77 6.88
C THR A 56 -2.55 -5.88 6.08
N GLY A 57 -3.23 -7.00 6.25
CA GLY A 57 -4.65 -7.08 5.95
C GLY A 57 -5.53 -6.27 6.90
N GLY A 58 -6.85 -6.39 6.77
CA GLY A 58 -7.78 -5.68 7.64
C GLY A 58 -9.18 -6.27 7.68
N MET A 59 -10.05 -5.68 8.49
CA MET A 59 -11.39 -6.25 8.77
C MET A 59 -12.37 -6.15 7.59
N GLY A 60 -12.16 -5.22 6.67
CA GLY A 60 -13.14 -4.84 5.64
C GLY A 60 -12.93 -5.49 4.27
N SER A 61 -11.82 -6.18 4.07
CA SER A 61 -11.39 -6.74 2.79
C SER A 61 -11.76 -8.22 2.65
N PRO A 62 -11.91 -8.72 1.41
CA PRO A 62 -12.50 -10.04 1.18
C PRO A 62 -11.54 -11.22 1.37
N HIS A 63 -10.22 -11.02 1.30
CA HIS A 63 -9.24 -12.11 1.08
C HIS A 63 -8.12 -12.21 2.12
N ASP A 64 -8.10 -11.34 3.12
CA ASP A 64 -7.04 -11.24 4.12
C ASP A 64 -7.62 -11.06 5.54
N GLN A 65 -6.75 -11.13 6.54
CA GLN A 65 -7.06 -10.90 7.94
C GLN A 65 -6.15 -9.80 8.52
N PRO A 66 -6.55 -9.13 9.62
CA PRO A 66 -5.73 -8.08 10.25
C PRO A 66 -4.29 -8.48 10.60
N ASP A 67 -4.05 -9.76 10.88
CA ASP A 67 -2.74 -10.30 11.23
C ASP A 67 -1.91 -10.76 10.02
N ASP A 68 -2.51 -10.85 8.83
CA ASP A 68 -1.79 -11.22 7.61
C ASP A 68 -0.86 -10.08 7.19
N GLU A 69 0.36 -10.41 6.78
CA GLU A 69 1.34 -9.44 6.30
C GLU A 69 0.93 -8.90 4.92
N GLY A 70 1.06 -7.58 4.76
CA GLY A 70 0.80 -6.86 3.51
C GLY A 70 2.07 -6.65 2.71
N LEU A 71 2.25 -5.43 2.20
CA LEU A 71 3.49 -5.06 1.51
C LEU A 71 4.71 -5.31 2.39
N THR A 72 5.75 -5.85 1.77
CA THR A 72 7.03 -6.16 2.38
C THR A 72 7.80 -4.90 2.75
N VAL A 73 8.82 -5.05 3.60
CA VAL A 73 9.74 -3.95 3.95
C VAL A 73 10.36 -3.33 2.69
N GLU A 74 10.76 -4.15 1.72
CA GLU A 74 11.41 -3.71 0.49
C GLU A 74 10.46 -2.88 -0.40
N GLU A 75 9.21 -3.31 -0.51
CA GLU A 75 8.19 -2.58 -1.25
C GLU A 75 7.86 -1.24 -0.57
N ILE A 76 7.70 -1.23 0.74
CA ILE A 76 7.45 0.00 1.51
C ILE A 76 8.64 0.96 1.39
N SER A 77 9.88 0.48 1.55
CA SER A 77 11.06 1.32 1.38
C SER A 77 11.17 1.86 -0.05
N THR A 78 10.73 1.10 -1.05
CA THR A 78 10.69 1.57 -2.44
C THR A 78 9.73 2.73 -2.63
N VAL A 79 8.59 2.75 -1.91
CA VAL A 79 7.69 3.92 -1.89
C VAL A 79 8.42 5.13 -1.32
N VAL A 80 9.04 4.98 -0.15
CA VAL A 80 9.74 6.07 0.54
C VAL A 80 10.89 6.63 -0.32
N ASP A 81 11.69 5.76 -0.91
CA ASP A 81 12.82 6.13 -1.77
C ASP A 81 12.36 6.88 -3.02
N GLU A 82 11.28 6.42 -3.67
CA GLU A 82 10.77 7.12 -4.84
C GLU A 82 10.22 8.50 -4.43
N LEU A 83 9.46 8.61 -3.33
CA LEU A 83 8.96 9.90 -2.85
C LEU A 83 10.07 10.87 -2.45
N ALA A 84 11.18 10.38 -1.88
CA ALA A 84 12.33 11.21 -1.56
C ALA A 84 12.91 11.91 -2.81
N ARG A 85 12.82 11.26 -3.99
CA ARG A 85 13.21 11.85 -5.28
C ARG A 85 12.22 12.89 -5.82
N HIS A 86 11.01 12.94 -5.28
CA HIS A 86 9.90 13.81 -5.72
C HIS A 86 9.41 14.77 -4.61
N GLY A 87 10.33 15.26 -3.78
CA GLY A 87 10.04 16.28 -2.77
C GLY A 87 9.63 15.76 -1.39
N GLY A 88 9.69 14.44 -1.16
CA GLY A 88 9.58 13.85 0.17
C GLY A 88 8.18 13.90 0.78
N LYS A 89 7.14 13.61 -0.02
CA LYS A 89 5.77 13.51 0.50
C LYS A 89 5.66 12.38 1.54
N PRO A 90 4.79 12.50 2.56
CA PRO A 90 4.68 11.52 3.63
C PRO A 90 4.08 10.19 3.13
N VAL A 91 4.40 9.12 3.85
CA VAL A 91 3.83 7.77 3.66
C VAL A 91 3.07 7.38 4.90
N ALA A 92 1.82 6.95 4.76
CA ALA A 92 1.06 6.34 5.83
C ALA A 92 0.90 4.84 5.58
N ALA A 93 1.02 4.00 6.62
CA ALA A 93 0.72 2.58 6.54
C ALA A 93 -0.61 2.27 7.24
N HIS A 94 -1.41 1.38 6.67
CA HIS A 94 -2.41 0.61 7.43
C HIS A 94 -1.72 -0.62 7.99
N ALA A 95 -1.71 -0.80 9.31
CA ALA A 95 -1.10 -1.95 9.95
C ALA A 95 -1.76 -2.28 11.30
N GLN A 96 -2.37 -3.46 11.39
CA GLN A 96 -2.99 -3.96 12.63
C GLN A 96 -2.12 -5.04 13.31
N GLY A 97 -1.75 -6.08 12.56
CA GLY A 97 -0.85 -7.14 13.01
C GLY A 97 0.58 -6.66 13.30
N THR A 98 1.21 -7.26 14.31
CA THR A 98 2.54 -6.84 14.81
C THR A 98 3.63 -6.92 13.73
N ALA A 99 3.61 -7.98 12.90
CA ALA A 99 4.61 -8.15 11.84
C ALA A 99 4.54 -7.02 10.81
N GLY A 100 3.34 -6.65 10.36
CA GLY A 100 3.16 -5.53 9.44
C GLY A 100 3.45 -4.16 10.05
N ILE A 101 3.15 -3.95 11.35
CA ILE A 101 3.57 -2.72 12.06
C ILE A 101 5.11 -2.60 12.02
N LEU A 102 5.82 -3.68 12.32
CA LEU A 102 7.28 -3.69 12.25
C LEU A 102 7.79 -3.49 10.82
N ASN A 103 7.13 -4.07 9.81
CA ASN A 103 7.51 -3.88 8.42
C ASN A 103 7.32 -2.43 7.98
N ALA A 104 6.22 -1.78 8.36
CA ALA A 104 5.96 -0.38 8.11
C ALA A 104 7.03 0.53 8.72
N ILE A 105 7.37 0.30 10.00
CA ILE A 105 8.42 1.07 10.69
C ILE A 105 9.77 0.88 9.99
N ARG A 106 10.15 -0.36 9.68
CA ARG A 106 11.42 -0.68 8.98
C ARG A 106 11.48 -0.10 7.58
N GLY A 107 10.34 -0.06 6.89
CA GLY A 107 10.20 0.53 5.56
C GLY A 107 10.22 2.06 5.56
N GLY A 108 10.16 2.70 6.73
CA GLY A 108 10.34 4.15 6.87
C GLY A 108 9.08 4.98 6.67
N VAL A 109 7.89 4.43 6.98
CA VAL A 109 6.65 5.22 6.90
C VAL A 109 6.63 6.37 7.91
N THR A 110 5.88 7.41 7.58
CA THR A 110 5.70 8.61 8.41
C THR A 110 4.68 8.38 9.52
N SER A 111 3.61 7.64 9.25
CA SER A 111 2.60 7.25 10.24
C SER A 111 2.14 5.81 10.06
N VAL A 112 1.68 5.21 11.16
CA VAL A 112 1.03 3.89 11.20
C VAL A 112 -0.40 4.12 11.70
N GLU A 113 -1.38 3.62 10.95
CA GLU A 113 -2.81 3.67 11.26
C GLU A 113 -3.38 2.27 11.50
#